data_AF-A0A7Y2D0J8-F1
#
_entry.id   AF-A0A7Y2D0J8-F1
#
_cell.length_a   1.000
_cell.length_b   1.000
_cell.length_c   1.000
_cell.angle_alpha   90.00
_cell.angle_beta   90.00
_cell.angle_gamma   90.00
#
_symmetry.space_group_name_H-M   'P 1'
#
loop_
_entity.id
_entity.type
_entity.pdbx_description
1 polymer ?
#
loop_
_entity_poly.entity_id
_entity_poly.type
_entity_poly.pdbx_seq_one_letter_code
_entity_poly.pdbx_strand_id
1 'polypeptide(L)'
;MAKITEKEFAKLCVEIQSDRDVIIKHNQIGSDEEILLWMLLSVLHSYLSLTEQETPCFSGKPDTDVYRKSISFVLKDKKADEFDENGYLDRFRTKD
;
A
#
# COMPACT_ATOMS: atom_id res chain seq x y z
N MET A 1 8.52 -16.20 -8.32
CA MET A 1 8.22 -14.85 -7.81
C MET A 1 7.21 -14.99 -6.68
N ALA A 2 7.36 -14.20 -5.61
CA ALA A 2 6.41 -14.20 -4.51
C ALA A 2 5.04 -13.69 -4.99
N LYS A 3 3.98 -14.32 -4.50
CA LYS A 3 2.60 -13.88 -4.66
C LYS A 3 2.00 -13.65 -3.27
N ILE A 4 0.96 -12.83 -3.19
CA ILE A 4 0.25 -12.52 -1.95
C ILE A 4 -1.20 -12.99 -2.03
N THR A 5 -1.65 -13.67 -0.98
CA THR A 5 -3.06 -14.04 -0.80
C THR A 5 -3.86 -12.88 -0.22
N GLU A 6 -5.18 -12.90 -0.40
CA GLU A 6 -6.07 -11.91 0.24
C GLU A 6 -5.87 -11.85 1.75
N LYS A 7 -5.70 -13.01 2.41
CA LYS A 7 -5.50 -13.10 3.86
C LYS A 7 -4.21 -12.42 4.32
N GLU A 8 -3.12 -12.59 3.58
CA GLU A 8 -1.84 -11.94 3.87
C GLU A 8 -1.94 -10.44 3.64
N PHE A 9 -2.54 -10.02 2.52
CA PHE A 9 -2.76 -8.60 2.23
C PHE A 9 -3.63 -7.92 3.30
N ALA A 10 -4.73 -8.56 3.69
CA ALA A 10 -5.60 -8.11 4.77
C ALA A 10 -4.85 -7.96 6.09
N LYS A 11 -3.97 -8.93 6.41
CA LYS A 11 -3.14 -8.89 7.62
C LYS A 11 -2.20 -7.68 7.61
N LEU A 12 -1.50 -7.44 6.50
CA LEU A 12 -0.62 -6.27 6.36
C LEU A 12 -1.38 -4.95 6.56
N CYS A 13 -2.57 -4.84 5.96
CA CYS A 13 -3.40 -3.64 6.12
C CYS A 13 -3.84 -3.43 7.57
N VAL A 14 -4.17 -4.51 8.29
CA VAL A 14 -4.54 -4.44 9.71
C VAL A 14 -3.36 -4.05 10.60
N GLU A 15 -2.17 -4.60 10.34
CA GLU A 15 -0.95 -4.27 11.09
C GLU A 15 -0.57 -2.80 10.90
N ILE A 16 -0.55 -2.31 9.66
CA ILE A 16 -0.30 -0.89 9.34
C ILE A 16 -1.32 0.03 9.99
N GLN A 17 -2.61 -0.34 9.94
CA GLN A 17 -3.66 0.44 10.60
C GLN A 17 -3.49 0.47 12.12
N SER A 18 -3.02 -0.62 12.72
CA SER A 18 -2.80 -0.70 14.17
C SER A 18 -1.61 0.15 14.60
N ASP A 19 -0.58 0.25 13.75
CA ASP A 19 0.61 1.07 13.98
C ASP A 19 0.46 2.51 13.47
N ARG A 20 -0.75 2.91 13.05
CA ARG A 20 -1.05 4.21 12.41
C ARG A 20 -0.41 5.40 13.13
N ASP A 21 -0.64 5.52 14.43
CA ASP A 21 -0.16 6.66 15.22
C ASP A 21 1.37 6.72 15.28
N VAL A 22 2.03 5.56 15.31
CA VAL A 22 3.49 5.46 15.30
C VAL A 22 4.02 5.82 13.92
N ILE A 23 3.41 5.32 12.85
CA ILE A 23 3.81 5.57 11.46
C ILE A 23 3.69 7.07 11.16
N ILE A 24 2.54 7.69 11.46
CA ILE A 24 2.29 9.12 11.20
C ILE A 24 3.24 9.99 12.03
N LYS A 25 3.49 9.64 13.30
CA LYS A 25 4.40 10.41 14.16
C LYS A 25 5.81 10.56 13.54
N HIS A 26 6.29 9.53 12.85
CA HIS A 26 7.64 9.51 12.25
C HIS A 26 7.67 9.96 10.79
N ASN A 27 6.50 10.11 10.13
CA ASN A 27 6.41 10.50 8.73
C ASN A 27 5.45 11.69 8.62
N GLN A 28 5.97 12.91 8.55
CA GLN A 28 5.18 14.13 8.62
C GLN A 28 5.01 14.83 7.25
N ILE A 29 5.10 14.07 6.17
CA ILE A 29 4.99 14.59 4.80
C ILE A 29 3.76 13.96 4.15
N GLY A 30 2.76 14.80 3.85
CA GLY A 30 1.47 14.38 3.31
C GLY A 30 0.40 14.24 4.40
N SER A 31 -0.79 13.84 3.97
CA SER A 31 -1.91 13.43 4.82
C SER A 31 -1.67 12.06 5.45
N ASP A 32 -2.40 11.75 6.52
CA ASP A 32 -2.37 10.44 7.16
C ASP A 32 -2.63 9.30 6.16
N GLU A 33 -3.56 9.49 5.22
CA GLU A 33 -3.86 8.48 4.20
C GLU A 33 -2.67 8.26 3.26
N GLU A 34 -2.04 9.33 2.78
CA GLU A 34 -0.82 9.25 1.95
C GLU A 34 0.29 8.48 2.67
N ILE A 35 0.50 8.78 3.96
CA ILE A 35 1.53 8.15 4.77
C ILE A 35 1.28 6.65 4.93
N LEU A 36 0.04 6.24 5.22
CA LEU A 36 -0.31 4.82 5.40
C LEU A 36 -0.24 4.04 4.08
N LEU A 37 -0.70 4.64 2.98
CA LEU A 37 -0.59 4.03 1.66
C LEU A 37 0.86 3.88 1.21
N TRP A 38 1.70 4.90 1.46
CA TRP A 38 3.13 4.84 1.21
C TRP A 38 3.81 3.73 2.03
N MET A 39 3.44 3.60 3.31
CA MET A 39 3.95 2.53 4.17
C MET A 39 3.56 1.16 3.62
N LEU A 40 2.30 0.97 3.21
CA LEU A 40 1.85 -0.28 2.61
C LEU A 40 2.62 -0.61 1.32
N LEU A 41 2.80 0.36 0.43
CA LEU A 41 3.59 0.16 -0.79
C LEU A 41 5.03 -0.27 -0.47
N SER A 42 5.66 0.36 0.52
CA SER A 42 7.02 0.01 0.97
C SER A 42 7.09 -1.42 1.53
N VAL A 43 6.09 -1.82 2.33
CA VAL A 43 5.99 -3.19 2.84
C VAL A 43 5.78 -4.20 1.71
N LEU A 44 4.92 -3.89 0.74
CA LEU A 44 4.67 -4.75 -0.42
C LEU A 44 5.93 -4.94 -1.27
N HIS A 45 6.71 -3.87 -1.48
CA HIS A 45 8.00 -3.97 -2.17
C HIS A 45 8.93 -4.98 -1.51
N SER A 46 9.06 -4.91 -0.18
CA SER A 46 9.88 -5.85 0.59
C SER A 46 9.30 -7.27 0.56
N TYR A 47 8.01 -7.41 0.85
CA TYR A 47 7.30 -8.70 0.95
C TYR A 47 7.34 -9.47 -0.37
N LEU A 48 7.08 -8.80 -1.49
CA LEU A 48 7.04 -9.40 -2.81
C LEU A 48 8.44 -9.47 -3.47
N SER A 49 9.45 -8.91 -2.81
CA SER A 49 10.81 -8.75 -3.35
C SER A 49 10.80 -8.13 -4.74
N LEU A 50 10.07 -7.02 -4.89
CA LEU A 50 9.91 -6.34 -6.17
C LEU A 50 11.25 -5.79 -6.65
N THR A 51 11.53 -5.99 -7.93
CA THR A 51 12.66 -5.33 -8.60
C THR A 51 12.29 -3.89 -8.97
N GLU A 52 13.29 -3.06 -9.29
CA GLU A 52 13.05 -1.68 -9.75
C GLU A 52 12.15 -1.63 -11.00
N GLN A 53 12.18 -2.65 -11.86
CA GLN A 53 11.35 -2.73 -13.06
C GLN A 53 9.86 -2.99 -12.75
N GLU A 54 9.57 -3.55 -11.58
CA GLU A 54 8.21 -3.86 -11.12
C GLU A 54 7.64 -2.71 -10.27
N THR A 55 8.44 -1.68 -10.02
CA THR A 55 8.05 -0.48 -9.29
C THR A 55 7.45 0.54 -10.26
N PRO A 56 6.18 0.93 -10.09
CA PRO A 56 5.59 1.95 -10.94
C PRO A 56 6.21 3.34 -10.66
N CYS A 57 6.77 3.96 -11.70
CA CYS A 57 7.24 5.34 -11.67
C CYS A 57 6.17 6.27 -12.27
N PHE A 58 5.23 6.72 -11.43
CA PHE A 58 4.31 7.79 -11.84
C PHE A 58 5.01 9.15 -11.77
N SER A 59 4.76 10.01 -12.76
CA SER A 59 5.29 11.37 -12.78
C SER A 59 4.44 12.32 -11.93
N GLY A 60 5.07 13.28 -11.25
CA GLY A 60 4.40 14.32 -10.47
C GLY A 60 4.62 14.20 -8.96
N LYS A 61 3.87 15.00 -8.19
CA LYS A 61 3.87 14.91 -6.73
C LYS A 61 3.09 13.65 -6.34
N PRO A 62 3.64 12.77 -5.49
CA PRO A 62 2.89 11.64 -4.97
C PRO A 62 1.73 12.17 -4.11
N ASP A 63 0.53 11.69 -4.40
CA ASP A 63 -0.69 11.91 -3.64
C ASP A 63 -1.39 10.57 -3.37
N THR A 64 -2.52 10.60 -2.65
CA THR A 64 -3.33 9.43 -2.32
C THR A 64 -3.65 8.58 -3.55
N ASP A 65 -4.03 9.21 -4.66
CA ASP A 65 -4.42 8.52 -5.89
C ASP A 65 -3.23 7.83 -6.55
N VAL A 66 -2.06 8.48 -6.56
CA VAL A 66 -0.81 7.89 -7.05
C VAL A 66 -0.44 6.65 -6.24
N TYR A 67 -0.57 6.68 -4.92
CA TYR A 67 -0.27 5.49 -4.10
C TYR A 67 -1.29 4.36 -4.30
N ARG A 68 -2.59 4.66 -4.37
CA ARG A 68 -3.63 3.66 -4.67
C ARG A 68 -3.41 2.99 -6.02
N LYS A 69 -3.07 3.77 -7.06
CA LYS A 69 -2.72 3.25 -8.40
C LYS A 69 -1.46 2.40 -8.36
N SER A 70 -0.44 2.83 -7.61
CA SER A 70 0.81 2.08 -7.44
C SER A 70 0.58 0.72 -6.81
N ILE A 71 -0.19 0.66 -5.73
CA ILE A 71 -0.53 -0.60 -5.06
C ILE A 71 -1.32 -1.51 -6.01
N SER A 72 -2.33 -0.97 -6.70
CA SER A 72 -3.14 -1.74 -7.66
C SER A 72 -2.29 -2.30 -8.82
N PHE A 73 -1.35 -1.50 -9.32
CA PHE A 73 -0.41 -1.91 -10.38
C PHE A 73 0.47 -3.07 -9.91
N VAL A 74 1.07 -2.95 -8.71
CA VAL A 74 1.88 -4.00 -8.11
C VAL A 74 1.07 -5.29 -7.93
N LEU A 75 -0.16 -5.18 -7.41
CA LEU A 75 -0.97 -6.34 -7.09
C LEU A 75 -1.50 -7.06 -8.33
N LYS A 76 -1.70 -6.37 -9.47
CA LYS A 76 -2.24 -6.94 -10.71
C LYS A 76 -1.64 -8.31 -11.09
N ASP A 77 -0.31 -8.44 -11.01
CA ASP A 77 0.41 -9.67 -11.36
C ASP A 77 0.97 -10.43 -10.14
N LYS A 78 0.76 -9.90 -8.93
CA LYS A 78 1.31 -10.43 -7.66
C LYS A 78 0.26 -11.07 -6.76
N LYS A 79 -1.03 -10.99 -7.11
CA LYS A 79 -2.10 -11.72 -6.43
C LYS A 79 -1.98 -13.22 -6.66
N ALA A 80 -2.07 -13.98 -5.57
CA ALA A 80 -2.19 -15.45 -5.59
C ALA A 80 -3.55 -15.85 -6.20
N ASP A 81 -4.60 -15.22 -5.70
CA ASP A 81 -5.99 -15.34 -6.14
C ASP A 81 -6.56 -13.93 -6.34
N GLU A 82 -7.55 -13.78 -7.22
CA GLU A 82 -8.17 -12.48 -7.45
C GLU A 82 -8.98 -12.03 -6.23
N PHE A 83 -8.74 -10.82 -5.75
CA PHE A 83 -9.48 -10.17 -4.66
C PHE A 83 -9.52 -8.65 -4.88
N ASP A 84 -10.48 -7.95 -4.27
CA ASP A 84 -10.57 -6.49 -4.34
C ASP A 84 -9.72 -5.82 -3.25
N GLU A 85 -8.62 -5.20 -3.65
CA GLU A 85 -7.73 -4.47 -2.75
C GLU A 85 -8.37 -3.17 -2.24
N ASN A 86 -9.29 -2.55 -2.98
CA ASN A 86 -9.81 -1.22 -2.64
C ASN A 86 -10.57 -1.23 -1.32
N GLY A 87 -11.34 -2.29 -1.04
CA GLY A 87 -12.03 -2.45 0.24
C GLY A 87 -11.10 -2.48 1.45
N TYR A 88 -9.84 -2.89 1.28
CA TYR A 88 -8.82 -2.82 2.34
C TYR A 88 -8.15 -1.45 2.40
N LEU A 89 -7.81 -0.87 1.24
CA LEU A 89 -7.20 0.46 1.16
C LEU A 89 -8.11 1.56 1.70
N ASP A 90 -9.43 1.36 1.64
CA ASP A 90 -10.41 2.29 2.19
C ASP A 90 -10.36 2.42 3.71
N ARG A 91 -9.69 1.49 4.40
CA ARG A 91 -9.45 1.57 5.85
C ARG A 91 -8.46 2.66 6.23
N PHE A 92 -7.63 3.10 5.29
CA PHE A 92 -6.66 4.18 5.50
C PHE A 92 -7.25 5.56 5.25
N ARG A 93 -8.48 5.65 4.71
CA ARG A 93 -9.17 6.93 4.56
C ARG A 93 -9.39 7.54 5.92
N THR A 94 -8.91 8.76 6.11
CA THR A 94 -9.36 9.58 7.24
C THR A 94 -10.77 10.08 6.91
N LYS A 95 -11.70 9.97 7.86
CA LYS A 95 -12.98 10.67 7.71
C LYS A 95 -12.68 12.17 7.77
N ASP A 96 -13.04 12.89 6.71
CA ASP A 96 -13.10 14.35 6.71
C ASP A 96 -13.92 14.88 7.91
#